data_AF-A0A7W0RUQ2-F1
#
_entry.id   AF-A0A7W0RUQ2-F1
#
_cell.length_a   1.000
_cell.length_b   1.000
_cell.length_c   1.000
_cell.angle_alpha   90.00
_cell.angle_beta   90.00
_cell.angle_gamma   90.00
#
_symmetry.space_group_name_H-M   'P 1'
#
loop_
_entity.id
_entity.type
_entity.pdbx_description
1 polymer ?
#
loop_
_entity_poly.entity_id
_entity_poly.type
_entity_poly.pdbx_seq_one_letter_code
_entity_poly.pdbx_strand_id
1 'polypeptide(L)' 'MLNQIEGLHHVTSMASGARANNAFFTGTLGLRRVKKTVNFDAPDVYHLYYGDAAGTP' A
#
# COMPACT_ATOMS: atom_id res chain seq x y z
N MET A 1 -27.15 8.24 -5.59
CA MET A 1 -25.71 7.95 -5.76
C MET A 1 -24.95 9.07 -5.08
N LEU A 2 -23.90 8.74 -4.33
CA LEU A 2 -22.98 9.77 -3.83
C LEU A 2 -22.17 10.25 -5.05
N ASN A 3 -22.33 11.53 -5.41
CA ASN A 3 -21.65 12.15 -6.57
C ASN A 3 -20.47 13.03 -6.12
N GLN A 4 -19.99 12.85 -4.88
CA GLN A 4 -18.91 13.64 -4.32
C GLN A 4 -17.72 12.73 -4.01
N ILE A 5 -16.52 13.23 -4.30
CA ILE A 5 -15.25 12.59 -3.91
C ILE A 5 -15.04 12.90 -2.43
N GLU A 6 -15.07 11.87 -1.58
CA GLU A 6 -14.96 12.02 -0.12
C GLU A 6 -13.53 12.27 0.36
N GLY A 7 -12.52 11.94 -0.46
CA GLY A 7 -11.12 12.17 -0.13
C GLY A 7 -10.15 11.33 -0.97
N LEU A 8 -8.91 11.26 -0.49
CA LEU A 8 -7.92 10.30 -0.99
C LEU A 8 -8.32 8.89 -0.54
N HIS A 9 -8.13 7.91 -1.42
CA HIS A 9 -8.44 6.50 -1.14
C HIS A 9 -7.16 5.62 -1.04
N HIS A 10 -6.13 5.95 -1.81
CA HIS A 10 -4.75 5.46 -1.63
C HIS A 10 -3.82 6.23 -2.58
N VAL A 11 -2.51 6.10 -2.37
CA VAL A 11 -1.47 6.55 -3.30
C VAL A 11 -0.57 5.38 -3.63
N THR A 12 -0.29 5.18 -4.91
CA THR A 12 0.63 4.14 -5.40
C THR A 12 1.93 4.76 -5.85
N SER A 13 3.07 4.16 -5.47
CA SER A 13 4.41 4.59 -5.87
C SER A 13 5.31 3.39 -6.13
N MET A 14 6.43 3.61 -6.83
CA MET A 14 7.42 2.57 -7.10
C MET A 14 8.54 2.59 -6.06
N ALA A 15 9.01 1.40 -5.67
CA ALA A 15 10.15 1.22 -4.79
C ALA A 15 11.11 0.19 -5.37
N SER A 16 12.41 0.38 -5.16
CA SER A 16 13.46 -0.48 -5.70
C SER A 16 13.56 -1.86 -5.04
N GLY A 17 13.01 -2.04 -3.83
CA GLY A 17 13.11 -3.31 -3.12
C GLY A 17 12.07 -3.52 -2.02
N ALA A 18 11.37 -4.65 -2.08
CA ALA A 18 10.27 -5.00 -1.16
C ALA A 18 10.69 -5.04 0.32
N ARG A 19 11.90 -5.52 0.63
CA ARG A 19 12.39 -5.63 2.02
C ARG A 19 12.65 -4.25 2.63
N ALA A 20 13.38 -3.39 1.93
CA ALA A 20 13.67 -2.03 2.38
C ALA A 20 12.38 -1.20 2.48
N ASN A 21 11.51 -1.29 1.47
CA ASN A 21 10.19 -0.66 1.48
C ASN A 21 9.38 -1.08 2.71
N ASN A 22 9.32 -2.38 2.98
CA ASN A 22 8.61 -2.87 4.15
C ASN A 22 9.21 -2.37 5.47
N ALA A 23 10.52 -2.44 5.63
CA ALA A 23 11.19 -1.99 6.84
C ALA A 23 10.89 -0.50 7.13
N PHE A 24 10.89 0.33 6.09
CA PHE A 24 10.55 1.74 6.22
C PHE A 24 9.08 1.95 6.63
N PHE A 25 8.13 1.39 5.88
CA PHE A 25 6.71 1.62 6.18
C PHE A 25 6.26 1.00 7.51
N THR A 26 6.74 -0.20 7.87
CA THR A 26 6.31 -0.87 9.11
C THR A 26 7.15 -0.51 10.32
N GLY A 27 8.46 -0.30 10.13
CA GLY A 27 9.39 -0.03 11.22
C GLY A 27 9.56 1.47 11.50
N THR A 28 9.85 2.26 10.46
CA THR A 28 10.06 3.71 10.60
C THR A 28 8.75 4.47 10.75
N LEU A 29 7.77 4.20 9.87
CA LEU A 29 6.48 4.91 9.88
C LEU A 29 5.39 4.24 10.74
N GLY A 30 5.62 3.01 11.19
CA GLY A 30 4.67 2.30 12.06
C GLY A 30 3.36 1.85 11.39
N LEU A 31 3.28 1.85 10.05
CA LEU A 31 2.09 1.39 9.34
C LEU A 31 1.98 -0.13 9.33
N ARG A 32 0.76 -0.66 9.27
CA ARG A 32 0.53 -2.09 9.09
C ARG A 32 0.63 -2.45 7.62
N ARG A 33 1.37 -3.51 7.28
CA ARG A 33 1.25 -4.14 5.95
C ARG A 33 -0.07 -4.90 5.88
N VAL A 34 -1.09 -4.26 5.31
CA VAL A 34 -2.47 -4.79 5.26
C VAL A 34 -2.68 -5.82 4.16
N LYS A 35 -1.87 -5.76 3.08
CA LYS A 35 -1.96 -6.73 1.98
C LYS A 35 -0.60 -6.93 1.30
N LYS A 36 -0.32 -8.18 0.93
CA LYS A 36 0.78 -8.58 0.06
C LYS A 36 0.18 -9.34 -1.12
N THR A 37 0.39 -8.84 -2.31
CA THR A 37 -0.03 -9.47 -3.57
C THR A 37 1.01 -9.15 -4.65
N VAL A 38 0.70 -9.49 -5.89
CA VAL A 38 1.44 -9.09 -7.08
C VAL A 38 0.68 -8.03 -7.85
N ASN A 39 1.40 -7.27 -8.68
CA ASN A 39 0.79 -6.35 -9.64
C ASN A 39 -0.04 -7.17 -10.66
N PHE A 40 -1.25 -6.73 -10.96
CA PHE A 40 -2.15 -7.46 -11.86
C PHE A 40 -1.76 -7.31 -13.34
N ASP A 41 -1.02 -6.26 -13.68
CA ASP A 41 -0.44 -6.05 -15.01
C ASP A 41 0.94 -6.73 -15.15
N ALA A 42 1.62 -6.99 -14.03
CA ALA A 42 2.96 -7.59 -13.98
C ALA A 42 3.10 -8.53 -12.75
N PRO A 43 2.66 -9.80 -12.86
CA PRO A 43 2.58 -10.71 -11.71
C PRO A 43 3.93 -11.10 -11.07
N ASP A 44 5.05 -10.77 -11.71
CA ASP A 44 6.40 -10.91 -11.18
C ASP A 44 6.80 -9.77 -10.22
N VAL A 45 6.03 -8.66 -10.20
CA VAL A 45 6.27 -7.49 -9.35
C VAL A 45 5.37 -7.53 -8.12
N TYR A 46 5.95 -7.34 -6.93
CA TYR A 46 5.16 -7.21 -5.71
C TYR A 46 4.32 -5.93 -5.69
N HIS A 47 3.08 -6.05 -5.20
CA HIS A 47 2.24 -4.93 -4.82
C HIS A 47 1.95 -5.02 -3.31
N LEU A 48 2.56 -4.12 -2.54
CA LEU A 48 2.52 -4.10 -1.09
C LEU A 48 1.68 -2.92 -0.62
N TYR A 49 0.70 -3.19 0.25
CA TYR A 49 -0.22 -2.18 0.77
C TYR A 49 0.06 -1.94 2.24
N TYR A 50 0.11 -0.66 2.61
CA TYR A 50 0.35 -0.20 3.98
C TYR A 50 -0.75 0.77 4.38
N GLY A 51 -1.22 0.67 5.61
CA GLY A 51 -2.29 1.52 6.13
C GLY A 51 -2.42 1.41 7.65
N ASP A 52 -3.54 1.90 8.16
CA ASP A 52 -3.91 1.70 9.57
C ASP A 52 -4.19 0.22 9.88
N ALA A 53 -4.61 -0.06 11.12
CA ALA A 53 -4.86 -1.43 11.56
C ALA A 53 -5.99 -2.12 10.78
N ALA A 54 -6.94 -1.35 10.23
CA ALA A 54 -8.13 -1.81 9.51
C ALA A 54 -7.97 -1.79 7.99
N GLY A 55 -6.96 -1.08 7.46
CA GLY A 55 -6.82 -0.79 6.03
C GLY A 55 -7.87 0.20 5.52
N THR A 56 -8.21 1.23 6.32
CA THR A 56 -9.18 2.27 5.93
C THR A 56 -8.73 3.01 4.65
N PRO A 57 -9.64 3.31 3.71
CA PRO A 57 -9.39 4.17 2.56
C PRO A 57 -8.98 5.61 2.91
#